data_AF-A0A960JK45-F1
#
_entry.id   AF-A0A960JK45-F1
#
_cell.length_a   1.000
_cell.length_b   1.000
_cell.length_c   1.000
_cell.angle_alpha   90.00
_cell.angle_beta   90.00
_cell.angle_gamma   90.00
#
_symmetry.space_group_name_H-M   'P 1'
#
loop_
_entity.id
_entity.type
_entity.pdbx_description
1 polymer ?
#
loop_
_entity_poly.entity_id
_entity_poly.type
_entity_poly.pdbx_seq_one_letter_code
_entity_poly.pdbx_strand_id
1 'polypeptide(L)' 'MTTPLVPQARPERPQLTIQPRNFAAEDPGGWGGLVDAAIAADTAGVDRIIVSDHVVFGERPEAYADPR' A
#
# COMPACT_ATOMS: atom_id res chain seq x y z
N MET A 1 2.60 3.87 25.93
CA MET A 1 3.98 3.37 25.78
C MET A 1 4.33 3.50 24.32
N THR A 2 5.21 4.44 23.96
CA THR A 2 5.60 4.71 22.58
C THR A 2 6.77 3.79 22.24
N THR A 3 6.57 2.81 21.36
CA THR A 3 7.67 1.97 20.89
C THR A 3 8.73 2.87 20.25
N PRO A 4 10.00 2.84 20.69
CA PRO A 4 11.02 3.67 20.07
C PRO A 4 11.24 3.18 18.63
N LEU A 5 11.27 4.11 17.69
CA LEU A 5 11.67 3.84 16.31
C LEU A 5 13.15 3.43 16.34
N VAL A 6 13.42 2.14 16.12
CA VAL A 6 14.77 1.63 15.93
C VAL A 6 15.31 2.27 14.64
N PRO A 7 16.44 3.01 14.69
CA PRO A 7 17.08 3.53 13.49
C PRO A 7 17.30 2.36 12.53
N GLN A 8 16.68 2.42 11.36
CA GLN A 8 16.88 1.38 10.35
C GLN A 8 18.34 1.43 9.94
N ALA A 9 19.08 0.34 10.17
CA ALA A 9 20.45 0.22 9.71
C ALA A 9 20.50 0.51 8.20
N ARG A 10 21.47 1.32 7.77
CA ARG A 10 21.61 1.63 6.35
C ARG A 10 21.92 0.31 5.63
N PRO A 11 21.12 -0.10 4.64
CA PRO A 11 21.29 -1.42 4.07
C PRO A 11 22.63 -1.53 3.33
N GLU A 12 23.29 -2.68 3.50
CA GLU A 12 24.58 -3.00 2.89
C GLU A 12 24.53 -3.05 1.36
N ARG A 13 23.32 -3.14 0.79
CA ARG A 13 23.05 -3.11 -0.66
C ARG A 13 21.88 -2.17 -0.96
N PRO A 14 21.79 -1.63 -2.19
CA PRO A 14 20.60 -0.90 -2.63
C PRO A 14 19.34 -1.73 -2.39
N GLN A 15 18.28 -1.06 -1.95
CA GLN A 15 16.97 -1.69 -1.73
C GLN A 15 15.94 -1.12 -2.69
N LEU A 16 15.07 -1.99 -3.18
CA LEU A 16 13.94 -1.64 -4.02
C LEU A 16 12.65 -1.69 -3.20
N THR A 17 11.92 -0.59 -3.23
CA THR A 17 10.57 -0.51 -2.66
C THR A 17 9.61 -0.10 -3.76
N ILE A 18 8.48 -0.80 -3.86
CA ILE A 18 7.44 -0.52 -4.87
C ILE A 18 6.08 -0.33 -4.22
N GLN A 19 5.19 0.33 -4.94
CA GLN A 19 3.78 0.43 -4.57
C GLN A 19 2.94 -0.36 -5.57
N PRO A 20 2.50 -1.59 -5.26
CA PRO A 20 1.50 -2.26 -6.08
C PRO A 20 0.19 -1.47 -6.02
N ARG A 21 -0.57 -1.51 -7.12
CA ARG A 21 -1.85 -0.81 -7.20
C ARG A 21 -2.85 -1.47 -6.26
N ASN A 22 -3.27 -0.73 -5.24
CA ASN A 22 -4.24 -1.19 -4.23
C ASN A 22 -5.52 -0.34 -4.21
N PHE A 23 -5.81 0.36 -5.32
CA PHE A 23 -6.98 1.21 -5.53
C PHE A 23 -7.49 1.03 -6.97
N ALA A 24 -8.79 1.25 -7.18
CA ALA A 24 -9.44 1.18 -8.48
C ALA A 24 -10.61 2.17 -8.51
N ALA A 25 -10.95 2.68 -9.70
CA ALA A 25 -12.11 3.56 -9.88
C ALA A 25 -13.42 2.76 -9.88
N GLU A 26 -13.40 1.55 -10.44
CA GLU A 26 -14.48 0.58 -10.44
C GLU A 26 -14.17 -0.62 -9.52
N ASP A 27 -15.18 -1.38 -9.12
CA ASP A 27 -15.01 -2.59 -8.30
C ASP A 27 -14.11 -3.61 -9.03
N PRO A 28 -12.92 -3.96 -8.48
CA PRO A 28 -12.00 -4.91 -9.10
C PRO A 28 -12.45 -6.37 -8.97
N GLY A 29 -13.58 -6.66 -8.31
CA GLY A 29 -14.04 -8.03 -8.04
C GLY A 29 -13.29 -8.71 -6.90
N GLY A 30 -12.58 -7.92 -6.08
CA GLY A 30 -11.82 -8.38 -4.92
C GLY A 30 -10.32 -8.01 -4.99
N TRP A 31 -9.53 -8.64 -4.12
CA TRP A 31 -8.13 -8.28 -3.88
C TRP A 31 -7.11 -9.19 -4.57
N GLY A 32 -7.55 -10.17 -5.37
CA GLY A 32 -6.68 -11.17 -6.00
C GLY A 32 -5.50 -10.54 -6.75
N GLY A 33 -5.77 -9.53 -7.59
CA GLY A 33 -4.71 -8.85 -8.34
C GLY A 33 -3.66 -8.14 -7.48
N LEU A 34 -4.04 -7.62 -6.30
CA LEU A 34 -3.08 -7.05 -5.35
C LEU A 34 -2.22 -8.15 -4.70
N VAL A 35 -2.83 -9.28 -4.35
CA VAL A 35 -2.12 -10.44 -3.78
C VAL A 35 -1.14 -11.01 -4.80
N ASP A 36 -1.56 -11.17 -6.05
CA ASP A 36 -0.70 -11.66 -7.13
C ASP A 36 0.50 -10.73 -7.36
N ALA A 37 0.29 -9.41 -7.33
CA ALA A 37 1.37 -8.44 -7.44
C ALA A 37 2.35 -8.51 -6.26
N ALA A 38 1.85 -8.75 -5.04
CA ALA A 38 2.70 -8.93 -3.86
C ALA A 38 3.53 -10.22 -3.94
N ILE A 39 2.94 -11.33 -4.41
CA ILE A 39 3.64 -12.60 -4.65
C ILE A 39 4.72 -12.42 -5.72
N ALA A 40 4.40 -11.71 -6.82
CA ALA A 40 5.36 -11.42 -7.87
C ALA A 40 6.53 -10.55 -7.37
N ALA A 41 6.25 -9.57 -6.51
CA ALA A 41 7.27 -8.72 -5.90
C ALA A 41 8.23 -9.52 -4.99
N ASP A 42 7.69 -10.40 -4.15
CA ASP A 42 8.47 -11.31 -3.30
C ASP A 42 9.35 -12.25 -4.13
N THR A 43 8.76 -12.87 -5.16
CA THR A 43 9.48 -13.77 -6.09
C THR A 43 10.61 -13.04 -6.83
N ALA A 44 10.42 -11.76 -7.16
CA ALA A 44 11.41 -10.93 -7.82
C ALA A 44 12.49 -10.36 -6.87
N GLY A 45 12.37 -10.60 -5.56
CA GLY A 45 13.32 -10.11 -4.55
C GLY A 45 13.16 -8.63 -4.22
N VAL A 46 11.96 -8.07 -4.36
CA VAL A 46 11.66 -6.71 -3.89
C VAL A 46 11.70 -6.67 -2.36
N ASP A 47 12.46 -5.73 -1.79
CA ASP A 47 12.68 -5.69 -0.34
C ASP A 47 11.44 -5.28 0.45
N ARG A 48 10.63 -4.37 -0.11
CA ARG A 48 9.42 -3.86 0.55
C ARG A 48 8.34 -3.49 -0.46
N ILE A 49 7.10 -3.68 -0.03
CA ILE A 49 5.93 -3.05 -0.65
C ILE A 49 5.37 -1.97 0.27
N ILE A 50 4.86 -0.91 -0.33
CA ILE A 50 4.05 0.10 0.36
C ILE A 50 2.65 0.10 -0.25
N VAL A 51 1.64 0.45 0.54
CA VAL A 51 0.25 0.55 0.08
C VAL A 51 -0.29 1.92 0.45
N SER A 52 -1.10 2.50 -0.44
CA SER A 52 -1.79 3.74 -0.12
C SER A 52 -3.06 3.39 0.63
N ASP A 53 -3.18 3.80 1.88
CA ASP A 53 -4.44 3.67 2.60
C ASP A 53 -5.30 4.90 2.32
N HIS A 54 -6.58 4.67 1.98
CA HIS A 54 -7.56 5.74 1.85
C HIS A 54 -8.53 5.62 3.02
N VAL A 55 -8.32 6.44 4.04
CA VAL A 55 -9.27 6.59 5.13
C VAL A 55 -10.42 7.47 4.64
N VAL A 56 -11.57 6.86 4.36
CA VAL A 56 -12.79 7.62 4.09
C VAL A 56 -13.33 8.14 5.42
N PHE A 57 -13.50 9.46 5.54
CA PHE A 57 -14.17 10.06 6.70
C PHE A 57 -15.68 9.87 6.59
N GLY A 58 -16.16 8.72 7.08
CA GLY A 58 -17.59 8.42 7.20
C GLY A 58 -18.16 7.56 6.09
N GLU A 59 -19.44 7.24 6.22
CA GLU A 59 -20.13 6.22 5.41
C GLU A 59 -20.60 6.72 4.03
N ARG A 60 -20.28 7.97 3.67
CA ARG A 60 -20.78 8.67 2.48
C ARG A 60 -19.66 9.10 1.52
N PRO A 61 -18.98 8.16 0.84
CA PRO A 61 -17.91 8.46 -0.10
C PRO A 61 -18.31 9.36 -1.27
N GLU A 62 -19.57 9.34 -1.69
CA GLU A 62 -20.15 10.26 -2.70
C GLU A 62 -20.06 11.73 -2.29
N ALA A 63 -20.16 12.03 -0.99
CA ALA A 63 -20.01 13.39 -0.47
C ALA A 63 -18.56 13.89 -0.51
N TYR A 64 -17.57 13.01 -0.64
CA TYR A 64 -16.15 13.38 -0.73
C TYR A 64 -15.85 14.23 -1.97
N ALA A 65 -16.60 14.02 -3.05
CA ALA A 65 -16.45 14.79 -4.30
C ALA A 65 -17.18 16.15 -4.29
N ASP A 66 -18.02 16.43 -3.28
CA ASP A 66 -18.75 17.70 -3.08
C ASP A 66 -18.45 18.28 -1.68
N PRO A 67 -17.22 18.79 -1.44
CA PRO A 67 -16.89 19.47 -0.20
C PRO A 67 -17.62 20.83 -0.15
N ARG A 68 -18.63 20.95 0.71
CA ARG A 68 -19.31 22.22 1.02
C ARG A 68 -18.74 22.88 2.26
#